data_AF-A0AAW4CQS0-F1
#
_entry.id   AF-A0AAW4CQS0-F1
#
_cell.length_a   1.000
_cell.length_b   1.000
_cell.length_c   1.000
_cell.angle_alpha   90.00
_cell.angle_beta   90.00
_cell.angle_gamma   90.00
#
_symmetry.space_group_name_H-M   'P 1'
#
loop_
_entity.id
_entity.type
_entity.pdbx_description
1 polymer ?
#
loop_
_entity_poly.entity_id
_entity_poly.type
_entity_poly.pdbx_seq_one_letter_code
_entity_poly.pdbx_strand_id
1 'polypeptide(L)'
;VSAESGAGKSFLLNNLCLQYYAQGALIRIIDIGGSYRKLCTLCSGRYIDIGEEALVLNPFDMGFALDGDDRQSAISMAVAIVAEMANAATRKGVTTSEWNLLKSAVQWTIDTGRAESGIDAVRDWLGAYPAGASHDLDKVDHLVPVARELAFNLRDFGSSGAYGHFFNGPSTFDISA
;
A
#
# COMPACT_ATOMS: atom_id res chain seq x y z
N VAL A 1 -14.67 -18.01 -6.43
CA VAL A 1 -15.29 -19.19 -5.77
C VAL A 1 -15.73 -18.78 -4.39
N SER A 2 -17.02 -18.83 -4.10
CA SER A 2 -17.59 -18.52 -2.78
C SER A 2 -18.06 -19.82 -2.14
N ALA A 3 -17.50 -20.19 -0.99
CA ALA A 3 -17.91 -21.34 -0.20
C ALA A 3 -17.56 -21.08 1.27
N GLU A 4 -18.31 -21.69 2.20
CA GLU A 4 -18.02 -21.62 3.63
C GLU A 4 -16.66 -22.24 3.97
N SER A 5 -16.10 -21.86 5.12
CA SER A 5 -14.86 -22.47 5.62
C SER A 5 -15.05 -23.98 5.76
N GLY A 6 -14.13 -24.79 5.19
CA GLY A 6 -14.23 -26.24 5.20
C GLY A 6 -15.02 -26.87 4.04
N ALA A 7 -15.75 -26.09 3.23
CA ALA A 7 -16.55 -26.61 2.11
C ALA A 7 -15.73 -26.98 0.85
N GLY A 8 -14.41 -27.13 0.97
CA GLY A 8 -13.54 -27.57 -0.14
C GLY A 8 -13.10 -26.48 -1.13
N LYS A 9 -13.34 -25.19 -0.84
CA LYS A 9 -12.87 -24.06 -1.68
C LYS A 9 -11.38 -24.15 -2.00
N SER A 10 -10.54 -24.37 -0.98
CA SER A 10 -9.08 -24.46 -1.18
C SER A 10 -8.68 -25.71 -1.96
N PHE A 11 -9.40 -26.82 -1.79
CA PHE A 11 -9.15 -28.04 -2.57
C PHE A 11 -9.40 -27.81 -4.06
N LEU A 12 -10.56 -27.22 -4.41
CA LEU A 12 -10.91 -26.87 -5.78
C LEU A 12 -9.91 -25.87 -6.39
N LEU A 13 -9.59 -24.80 -5.66
CA LEU A 13 -8.67 -23.77 -6.13
C LEU A 13 -7.23 -24.29 -6.29
N ASN A 14 -6.77 -25.18 -5.41
CA ASN A 14 -5.47 -25.83 -5.56
C ASN A 14 -5.41 -26.64 -6.87
N ASN A 15 -6.44 -27.44 -7.15
CA ASN A 15 -6.49 -28.21 -8.39
C ASN A 15 -6.54 -27.31 -9.63
N LEU A 16 -7.31 -26.22 -9.58
CA LEU A 16 -7.38 -25.25 -10.67
C LEU A 16 -6.01 -24.57 -10.90
N CYS A 17 -5.33 -24.16 -9.82
CA CYS A 17 -4.00 -23.57 -9.91
C CYS A 17 -3.00 -24.55 -10.55
N LEU A 18 -3.02 -25.83 -10.18
CA LEU A 18 -2.17 -26.86 -10.79
C LEU A 18 -2.43 -27.01 -12.30
N GLN A 19 -3.69 -26.98 -12.73
CA GLN A 19 -4.04 -27.08 -14.14
C GLN A 19 -3.52 -25.89 -14.95
N TYR A 20 -3.65 -24.66 -14.43
CA TYR A 20 -3.09 -23.47 -15.07
C TYR A 20 -1.56 -23.45 -15.04
N TYR A 21 -0.97 -23.87 -13.92
CA TYR A 21 0.48 -23.98 -13.79
C TYR A 21 1.05 -24.95 -14.82
N ALA A 22 0.40 -26.11 -15.02
CA ALA A 22 0.77 -27.10 -16.03
C ALA A 22 0.67 -26.57 -17.47
N GLN A 23 -0.11 -25.52 -17.71
CA GLN A 23 -0.20 -24.82 -19.00
C GLN A 23 0.82 -23.68 -19.14
N GLY A 24 1.69 -23.47 -18.15
CA GLY A 24 2.68 -22.40 -18.15
C GLY A 24 2.15 -21.04 -17.72
N ALA A 25 0.99 -20.96 -17.06
CA ALA A 25 0.44 -19.70 -16.57
C ALA A 25 1.23 -19.17 -15.36
N LEU A 26 1.40 -17.84 -15.30
CA LEU A 26 1.89 -17.14 -14.12
C LEU A 26 0.77 -17.05 -13.08
N ILE A 27 1.01 -17.55 -11.87
CA ILE A 27 0.02 -17.60 -10.79
C ILE A 27 0.55 -16.83 -9.59
N ARG A 28 -0.25 -15.88 -9.09
CA ARG A 28 0.00 -15.12 -7.86
C ARG A 28 -1.21 -15.27 -6.94
N ILE A 29 -0.96 -15.60 -5.67
CA ILE A 29 -2.02 -15.89 -4.69
C ILE A 29 -1.77 -15.04 -3.45
N ILE A 30 -2.79 -14.26 -3.04
CA ILE A 30 -2.84 -13.62 -1.72
C ILE A 30 -3.51 -14.59 -0.76
N ASP A 31 -2.74 -15.17 0.16
CA ASP A 31 -3.15 -16.30 0.98
C ASP A 31 -3.32 -15.92 2.46
N ILE A 32 -4.53 -15.49 2.82
CA ILE A 32 -4.92 -15.26 4.21
C ILE A 32 -5.23 -16.63 4.85
N GLY A 33 -4.22 -17.27 5.45
CA GLY A 33 -4.37 -18.54 6.18
C GLY A 33 -3.41 -19.67 5.76
N GLY A 34 -2.52 -19.44 4.79
CA GLY A 34 -1.44 -20.38 4.45
C GLY A 34 -1.90 -21.67 3.74
N SER A 35 -3.13 -21.70 3.20
CA SER A 35 -3.70 -22.88 2.54
C SER A 35 -2.96 -23.29 1.27
N TYR A 36 -2.20 -22.36 0.66
CA TYR A 36 -1.51 -22.56 -0.61
C TYR A 36 0.01 -22.71 -0.43
N ARG A 37 0.56 -22.63 0.79
CA ARG A 37 2.00 -22.79 1.04
C ARG A 37 2.54 -24.09 0.46
N LYS A 38 1.88 -25.22 0.76
CA LYS A 38 2.26 -26.54 0.25
C LYS A 38 2.23 -26.61 -1.28
N LEU A 39 1.21 -26.02 -1.89
CA LEU A 39 1.10 -25.96 -3.35
C LEU A 39 2.25 -25.15 -3.96
N CYS A 40 2.53 -23.97 -3.39
CA CYS A 40 3.63 -23.13 -3.83
C CYS A 40 4.96 -23.88 -3.79
N THR A 41 5.26 -24.58 -2.68
CA THR A 41 6.46 -25.41 -2.56
C THR A 41 6.49 -26.55 -3.58
N LEU A 42 5.38 -27.25 -3.82
CA LEU A 42 5.30 -28.33 -4.82
C LEU A 42 5.60 -27.83 -6.24
N CYS A 43 5.15 -26.62 -6.56
CA CYS A 43 5.41 -25.99 -7.85
C CYS A 43 6.76 -25.26 -7.91
N SER A 44 7.63 -25.41 -6.90
CA SER A 44 8.90 -24.67 -6.80
C SER A 44 8.73 -23.14 -6.88
N GLY A 45 7.59 -22.63 -6.43
CA GLY A 45 7.28 -21.20 -6.39
C GLY A 45 7.88 -20.49 -5.18
N ARG A 46 7.87 -19.15 -5.23
CA ARG A 46 8.25 -18.29 -4.11
C ARG A 46 7.06 -18.06 -3.20
N TYR A 47 7.14 -18.54 -1.96
CA TYR A 47 6.19 -18.20 -0.90
C TYR A 47 6.79 -17.09 -0.04
N ILE A 48 6.09 -15.97 0.09
CA ILE A 48 6.50 -14.82 0.89
C ILE A 48 5.62 -14.80 2.14
N ASP A 49 6.24 -14.97 3.31
CA ASP A 49 5.54 -14.88 4.59
C ASP A 49 5.74 -13.50 5.22
N ILE A 50 4.72 -12.65 5.17
CA ILE A 50 4.75 -11.28 5.72
C ILE A 50 4.98 -11.28 7.25
N GLY A 51 4.69 -12.37 7.95
CA GLY A 51 4.92 -12.48 9.39
C GLY A 51 6.34 -12.91 9.78
N GLU A 52 7.08 -13.55 8.88
CA GLU A 52 8.43 -14.07 9.14
C GLU A 52 9.52 -13.27 8.41
N GLU A 53 9.19 -12.71 7.24
CA GLU A 53 10.11 -11.94 6.40
C GLU A 53 10.02 -10.44 6.71
N ALA A 54 11.18 -9.78 6.79
CA ALA A 54 11.26 -8.32 6.88
C ALA A 54 11.00 -7.70 5.50
N LEU A 55 9.71 -7.59 5.15
CA LEU A 55 9.26 -7.06 3.88
C LEU A 55 8.88 -5.58 3.99
N VAL A 56 9.40 -4.76 3.07
CA VAL A 56 8.99 -3.38 2.88
C VAL A 56 8.25 -3.26 1.55
N LEU A 57 7.00 -2.85 1.62
CA LEU A 57 6.09 -2.53 0.53
C LEU A 57 5.92 -1.00 0.48
N ASN A 58 6.93 -0.28 0.01
CA ASN A 58 6.87 1.17 -0.05
C ASN A 58 5.88 1.62 -1.14
N PRO A 59 4.76 2.30 -0.80
CA PRO A 59 3.77 2.72 -1.80
C PRO A 59 4.28 3.83 -2.74
N PHE A 60 5.40 4.46 -2.41
CA PHE A 60 6.02 5.55 -3.18
C PHE A 60 7.14 5.05 -4.11
N ASP A 61 7.51 3.79 -4.00
CA ASP A 61 8.44 3.15 -4.92
C ASP A 61 7.70 2.71 -6.19
N MET A 62 7.67 3.61 -7.17
CA MET A 62 6.89 3.45 -8.40
C MET A 62 7.63 2.65 -9.47
N GLY A 63 8.84 2.16 -9.21
CA GLY A 63 9.64 1.39 -10.17
C GLY A 63 9.72 2.07 -11.55
N PHE A 64 9.41 1.31 -12.61
CA PHE A 64 9.40 1.79 -14.00
C PHE A 64 8.18 2.67 -14.37
N ALA A 65 7.21 2.88 -13.47
CA ALA A 65 5.99 3.64 -13.74
C ALA A 65 6.18 5.18 -13.68
N LEU A 66 7.43 5.66 -13.73
CA LEU A 66 7.75 7.08 -13.61
C LEU A 66 7.69 7.85 -14.94
N ASP A 67 7.54 7.15 -16.08
CA ASP A 67 7.52 7.76 -17.41
C ASP A 67 6.08 7.89 -17.97
N GLY A 68 5.71 9.09 -18.40
CA GLY A 68 4.48 9.34 -19.15
C GLY A 68 3.17 9.29 -18.34
N ASP A 69 2.11 8.76 -18.96
CA ASP A 69 0.75 8.70 -18.40
C ASP A 69 0.64 7.81 -17.13
N ASP A 70 1.62 6.92 -16.90
CA ASP A 70 1.62 5.97 -15.81
C ASP A 70 1.96 6.61 -14.46
N ARG A 71 2.69 7.74 -14.45
CA ARG A 71 3.08 8.42 -13.21
C ARG A 71 1.88 8.90 -12.40
N GLN A 72 0.90 9.51 -13.06
CA GLN A 72 -0.30 10.03 -12.38
C GLN A 72 -1.18 8.90 -11.84
N SER A 73 -1.21 7.76 -12.53
CA SER A 73 -1.88 6.55 -12.09
C SER A 73 -1.19 5.94 -10.88
N ALA A 74 0.15 5.88 -10.88
CA ALA A 74 0.95 5.40 -9.75
C ALA A 74 0.79 6.29 -8.51
N ILE A 75 0.79 7.62 -8.67
CA ILE A 75 0.46 8.56 -7.58
C ILE A 75 -0.94 8.28 -7.04
N SER A 76 -1.94 8.11 -7.91
CA SER A 76 -3.31 7.87 -7.47
C SER A 76 -3.45 6.55 -6.69
N MET A 77 -2.70 5.52 -7.10
CA MET A 77 -2.60 4.27 -6.36
C MET A 77 -1.95 4.46 -4.98
N ALA A 78 -0.84 5.18 -4.90
CA ALA A 78 -0.19 5.51 -3.63
C ALA A 78 -1.14 6.27 -2.69
N VAL A 79 -1.90 7.24 -3.22
CA VAL A 79 -2.93 7.97 -2.45
C VAL A 79 -4.01 7.03 -1.95
N ALA A 80 -4.48 6.09 -2.77
CA ALA A 80 -5.48 5.10 -2.34
C ALA A 80 -4.96 4.22 -1.19
N ILE A 81 -3.70 3.79 -1.24
CA ILE A 81 -3.08 3.00 -0.17
C ILE A 81 -3.01 3.83 1.13
N VAL A 82 -2.53 5.07 1.06
CA VAL A 82 -2.44 5.96 2.23
C VAL A 82 -3.83 6.31 2.78
N ALA A 83 -4.83 6.46 1.91
CA ALA A 83 -6.22 6.66 2.29
C ALA A 83 -6.78 5.48 3.10
N GLU A 84 -6.54 4.24 2.66
CA GLU A 84 -6.94 3.04 3.40
C GLU A 84 -6.23 2.96 4.76
N MET A 85 -4.95 3.35 4.84
CA MET A 85 -4.23 3.45 6.11
C MET A 85 -4.85 4.48 7.05
N ALA A 86 -5.14 5.68 6.56
CA ALA A 86 -5.72 6.76 7.36
C ALA A 86 -7.14 6.44 7.86
N ASN A 87 -7.88 5.57 7.16
CA ASN A 87 -9.25 5.17 7.49
C ASN A 87 -9.40 3.73 8.01
N ALA A 88 -8.28 3.06 8.34
CA ALA A 88 -8.26 1.64 8.72
C ALA A 88 -9.25 1.27 9.85
N ALA A 89 -9.53 2.21 10.76
CA ALA A 89 -10.42 1.99 11.90
C ALA A 89 -11.92 2.14 11.60
N THR A 90 -12.32 3.01 10.66
CA THR A 90 -13.72 3.43 10.52
C THR A 90 -14.41 2.84 9.28
N ARG A 91 -13.66 2.30 8.32
CA ARG A 91 -14.15 1.83 6.99
C ARG A 91 -15.00 2.88 6.25
N LYS A 92 -14.94 4.14 6.65
CA LYS A 92 -15.60 5.24 5.93
C LYS A 92 -14.70 5.65 4.77
N GLY A 93 -15.32 6.02 3.65
CA GLY A 93 -14.58 6.60 2.53
C GLY A 93 -13.97 7.94 2.91
N VAL A 94 -12.85 8.27 2.27
CA VAL A 94 -12.20 9.58 2.37
C VAL A 94 -13.06 10.62 1.65
N THR A 95 -13.26 11.79 2.26
CA THR A 95 -13.91 12.94 1.61
C THR A 95 -13.03 13.53 0.51
N THR A 96 -13.61 14.34 -0.39
CA THR A 96 -12.83 15.01 -1.46
C THR A 96 -11.69 15.86 -0.91
N SER A 97 -11.91 16.59 0.20
CA SER A 97 -10.90 17.45 0.80
C SER A 97 -9.76 16.65 1.43
N GLU A 98 -10.08 15.58 2.17
CA GLU A 98 -9.06 14.66 2.72
C GLU A 98 -8.27 13.99 1.59
N TRP A 99 -8.94 13.55 0.53
CA TRP A 99 -8.27 12.96 -0.64
C TRP A 99 -7.29 13.94 -1.28
N ASN A 100 -7.67 15.21 -1.42
CA ASN A 100 -6.79 16.25 -1.98
C ASN A 100 -5.61 16.59 -1.06
N LEU A 101 -5.80 16.56 0.27
CA LEU A 101 -4.70 16.68 1.24
C LEU A 101 -3.73 15.51 1.13
N LEU A 102 -4.23 14.27 1.08
CA LEU A 102 -3.40 13.07 0.89
C LEU A 102 -2.67 13.10 -0.44
N LYS A 103 -3.36 13.49 -1.53
CA LYS A 103 -2.74 13.65 -2.85
C LYS A 103 -1.59 14.65 -2.83
N SER A 104 -1.77 15.79 -2.18
CA SER A 104 -0.73 16.81 -2.05
C SER A 104 0.46 16.31 -1.23
N ALA A 105 0.21 15.61 -0.13
CA ALA A 105 1.24 15.01 0.73
C ALA A 105 2.06 13.93 0.01
N VAL A 106 1.39 13.04 -0.72
CA VAL A 106 2.01 11.96 -1.50
C VAL A 106 2.84 12.55 -2.64
N GLN A 107 2.27 13.50 -3.39
CA GLN A 107 2.99 14.18 -4.47
C GLN A 107 4.26 14.87 -3.94
N TRP A 108 4.16 15.60 -2.83
CA TRP A 108 5.30 16.23 -2.18
C TRP A 108 6.36 15.21 -1.76
N THR A 109 5.94 14.08 -1.21
CA THR A 109 6.85 12.99 -0.77
C THR A 109 7.68 12.47 -1.94
N ILE A 110 7.06 12.25 -3.10
CA ILE A 110 7.74 11.77 -4.31
C ILE A 110 8.63 12.86 -4.89
N ASP A 111 8.09 14.06 -5.11
CA ASP A 111 8.76 15.14 -5.84
C ASP A 111 9.97 15.70 -5.08
N THR A 112 9.99 15.57 -3.75
CA THR A 112 11.13 15.99 -2.91
C THR A 112 12.15 14.88 -2.65
N GLY A 113 12.00 13.71 -3.29
CA GLY A 113 12.92 12.58 -3.12
C GLY A 113 12.83 11.94 -1.73
N ARG A 114 11.70 12.09 -1.05
CA ARG A 114 11.46 11.53 0.30
C ARG A 114 10.72 10.20 0.28
N ALA A 115 10.63 9.55 -0.89
CA ALA A 115 9.94 8.27 -1.05
C ALA A 115 10.40 7.21 -0.04
N GLU A 116 11.70 7.12 0.25
CA GLU A 116 12.24 6.17 1.24
C GLU A 116 11.85 6.50 2.69
N SER A 117 11.53 7.76 3.00
CA SER A 117 10.95 8.14 4.30
C SER A 117 9.50 7.66 4.45
N GLY A 118 8.90 7.10 3.40
CA GLY A 118 7.63 6.39 3.49
C GLY A 118 6.49 7.26 4.05
N ILE A 119 5.71 6.65 4.93
CA ILE A 119 4.55 7.27 5.55
C ILE A 119 4.94 8.43 6.48
N ASP A 120 6.17 8.44 7.01
CA ASP A 120 6.63 9.57 7.83
C ASP A 120 6.67 10.87 7.03
N ALA A 121 7.10 10.84 5.76
CA ALA A 121 7.09 12.04 4.91
C ALA A 121 5.67 12.57 4.66
N VAL A 122 4.69 11.68 4.46
CA VAL A 122 3.28 12.05 4.32
C VAL A 122 2.77 12.71 5.60
N ARG A 123 3.10 12.13 6.77
CA ARG A 123 2.70 12.66 8.09
C ARG A 123 3.35 14.02 8.37
N ASP A 124 4.61 14.20 8.00
CA ASP A 124 5.33 15.46 8.16
C ASP A 124 4.65 16.58 7.36
N TRP A 125 4.31 16.31 6.09
CA TRP A 125 3.62 17.30 5.25
C TRP A 125 2.23 17.66 5.79
N LEU A 126 1.43 16.65 6.15
CA LEU A 126 0.10 16.85 6.73
C LEU A 126 0.16 17.60 8.06
N GLY A 127 1.17 17.30 8.89
CA GLY A 127 1.43 18.00 10.14
C GLY A 127 1.88 19.46 9.92
N ALA A 128 2.60 19.75 8.86
CA ALA A 128 3.06 21.09 8.52
C ALA A 128 2.03 21.91 7.73
N TYR A 129 0.94 21.31 7.25
CA TYR A 129 -0.11 22.00 6.51
C TYR A 129 -0.66 23.21 7.32
N PRO A 130 -0.82 24.40 6.71
CA PRO A 130 -0.76 24.68 5.27
C PRO A 130 0.60 25.17 4.75
N ALA A 131 1.66 25.13 5.56
CA ALA A 131 2.97 25.68 5.18
C ALA A 131 3.61 24.95 3.98
N GLY A 132 3.31 23.65 3.81
CA GLY A 132 3.81 22.83 2.70
C GLY A 132 2.99 22.88 1.41
N ALA A 133 1.90 23.65 1.35
CA ALA A 133 1.07 23.76 0.14
C ALA A 133 1.80 24.53 -0.98
N SER A 134 1.67 24.05 -2.22
CA SER A 134 2.34 24.61 -3.40
C SER A 134 1.81 25.97 -3.82
N HIS A 135 0.50 26.19 -3.67
CA HIS A 135 -0.16 27.45 -4.01
C HIS A 135 -0.92 28.04 -2.83
N ASP A 136 -1.03 29.36 -2.79
CA ASP A 136 -1.79 30.05 -1.73
C ASP A 136 -3.28 29.70 -1.74
N LEU A 137 -3.85 29.33 -2.89
CA LEU A 137 -5.24 28.86 -3.00
C LEU A 137 -5.46 27.52 -2.29
N ASP A 138 -4.42 26.69 -2.16
CA ASP A 138 -4.49 25.38 -1.50
C ASP A 138 -4.28 25.51 0.02
N LYS A 139 -3.98 26.72 0.52
CA LYS A 139 -3.87 27.04 1.95
C LYS A 139 -5.25 27.39 2.48
N VAL A 140 -5.90 26.41 3.08
CA VAL A 140 -7.30 26.50 3.52
C VAL A 140 -7.36 26.28 5.03
N ASP A 141 -7.62 27.35 5.78
CA ASP A 141 -7.54 27.35 7.25
C ASP A 141 -8.41 26.27 7.91
N HIS A 142 -9.62 26.04 7.41
CA HIS A 142 -10.53 25.04 7.98
C HIS A 142 -10.11 23.59 7.69
N LEU A 143 -9.13 23.36 6.80
CA LEU A 143 -8.57 22.03 6.54
C LEU A 143 -7.37 21.69 7.44
N VAL A 144 -6.84 22.66 8.20
CA VAL A 144 -5.72 22.40 9.14
C VAL A 144 -6.05 21.31 10.17
N PRO A 145 -7.23 21.32 10.83
CA PRO A 145 -7.61 20.24 11.74
C PRO A 145 -7.71 18.89 11.04
N VAL A 146 -8.23 18.86 9.81
CA VAL A 146 -8.40 17.63 9.00
C VAL A 146 -7.04 17.04 8.63
N ALA A 147 -6.09 17.88 8.18
CA ALA A 147 -4.72 17.45 7.88
C ALA A 147 -4.03 16.86 9.13
N ARG A 148 -4.23 17.49 10.30
CA ARG A 148 -3.71 16.98 11.58
C ARG A 148 -4.35 15.66 11.99
N GLU A 149 -5.64 15.49 11.77
CA GLU A 149 -6.35 14.22 12.01
C GLU A 149 -5.82 13.10 11.12
N LEU A 150 -5.64 13.35 9.81
CA LEU A 150 -5.02 12.39 8.90
C LEU A 150 -3.61 12.00 9.34
N ALA A 151 -2.77 12.98 9.71
CA ALA A 151 -1.42 12.73 10.22
C ALA A 151 -1.42 11.88 11.51
N PHE A 152 -2.41 12.10 12.38
CA PHE A 152 -2.61 11.34 13.61
C PHE A 152 -3.06 9.90 13.33
N ASN A 153 -3.98 9.70 12.38
CA ASN A 153 -4.48 8.38 12.01
C ASN A 153 -3.41 7.53 11.32
N LEU A 154 -2.48 8.15 10.60
CA LEU A 154 -1.34 7.47 9.98
C LEU A 154 -0.23 7.06 10.98
N ARG A 155 -0.34 7.39 12.27
CA ARG A 155 0.75 7.15 13.25
C ARG A 155 1.21 5.70 13.35
N ASP A 156 0.29 4.75 13.21
CA ASP A 156 0.61 3.32 13.37
C ASP A 156 1.40 2.78 12.17
N PHE A 157 1.40 3.54 11.05
CA PHE A 157 2.11 3.22 9.81
C PHE A 157 3.39 4.05 9.63
N GLY A 158 3.65 5.05 10.47
CA GLY A 158 4.96 5.73 10.53
C GLY A 158 6.05 4.79 11.07
N SER A 159 7.34 5.12 10.91
CA SER A 159 8.45 4.22 11.26
C SER A 159 8.46 3.76 12.72
N SER A 160 7.93 4.58 13.63
CA SER A 160 7.79 4.24 15.06
C SER A 160 6.50 3.49 15.41
N GLY A 161 5.62 3.26 14.43
CA GLY A 161 4.32 2.61 14.59
C GLY A 161 4.37 1.09 14.43
N ALA A 162 3.32 0.40 14.86
CA ALA A 162 3.23 -1.06 14.82
C ALA A 162 3.40 -1.66 13.41
N TYR A 163 2.96 -0.94 12.37
CA TYR A 163 3.03 -1.35 10.97
C TYR A 163 4.13 -0.62 10.19
N GLY A 164 4.93 0.23 10.86
CA GLY A 164 5.91 1.09 10.20
C GLY A 164 6.94 0.35 9.35
N HIS A 165 7.41 -0.80 9.84
CA HIS A 165 8.39 -1.63 9.15
C HIS A 165 7.91 -2.15 7.78
N PHE A 166 6.60 -2.18 7.52
CA PHE A 166 6.09 -2.62 6.22
C PHE A 166 6.10 -1.54 5.15
N PHE A 167 6.19 -0.25 5.49
CA PHE A 167 5.90 0.84 4.55
C PHE A 167 6.96 1.95 4.49
N ASN A 168 7.97 1.90 5.37
CA ASN A 168 9.02 2.91 5.44
C ASN A 168 10.37 2.27 5.08
N GLY A 169 11.11 2.91 4.16
CA GLY A 169 12.36 2.41 3.59
C GLY A 169 12.25 2.00 2.11
N PRO A 170 13.34 1.55 1.49
CA PRO A 170 13.33 1.01 0.12
C PRO A 170 12.47 -0.25 0.02
N SER A 171 11.78 -0.48 -1.09
CA SER A 171 11.01 -1.72 -1.25
C SER A 171 11.94 -2.92 -1.30
N THR A 172 11.53 -3.99 -0.62
CA THR A 172 12.26 -5.28 -0.61
C THR A 172 11.45 -6.40 -1.24
N PHE A 173 10.28 -6.08 -1.80
CA PHE A 173 9.41 -7.05 -2.45
C PHE A 173 9.99 -7.54 -3.78
N ASP A 174 10.51 -8.77 -3.74
CA ASP A 174 11.00 -9.49 -4.90
C ASP A 174 10.18 -10.76 -5.14
N ILE A 175 9.62 -10.85 -6.33
CA ILE A 175 8.85 -12.00 -6.83
C ILE A 175 9.44 -12.55 -8.13
N SER A 176 10.66 -12.15 -8.47
CA SER A 176 11.43 -12.79 -9.54
C SER A 176 11.76 -14.24 -9.17
N ALA A 177 11.77 -15.10 -10.17
CA ALA A 177 12.08 -16.53 -10.06
C ALA A 177 13.38 -16.84 -10.81
#